data_AF-A0A3N5QHZ6-F1
#
_entry.id   AF-A0A3N5QHZ6-F1
#
_cell.length_a   1.000
_cell.length_b   1.000
_cell.length_c   1.000
_cell.angle_alpha   90.00
_cell.angle_beta   90.00
_cell.angle_gamma   90.00
#
_symmetry.space_group_name_H-M   'P 1'
#
loop_
_entity.id
_entity.type
_entity.pdbx_description
1 polymer ?
#
loop_
_entity_poly.entity_id
_entity_poly.type
_entity_poly.pdbx_seq_one_letter_code
_entity_poly.pdbx_strand_id
1 'polypeptide(L)' 'MPEEKFFDTGTVKLNYLDDGSESAEPLVMLHGGAWRWQEYLCLIPILSQRWHVYAMDL' A
#
# COMPACT_ATOMS: atom_id res chain seq x y z
N MET A 1 -9.76 -1.66 -9.67
CA MET A 1 -9.32 -2.75 -8.77
C MET A 1 -7.95 -2.35 -8.27
N PRO A 2 -7.64 -2.58 -6.99
CA PRO A 2 -6.33 -2.24 -6.45
C PRO A 2 -5.25 -2.95 -7.28
N GLU A 3 -4.28 -2.21 -7.81
CA GLU A 3 -3.20 -2.79 -8.62
C GLU A 3 -1.95 -3.00 -7.77
N GLU A 4 -1.46 -4.23 -7.77
CA GLU A 4 -0.23 -4.61 -7.11
C GLU A 4 0.98 -4.17 -7.95
N LYS A 5 1.90 -3.44 -7.33
CA LYS A 5 3.09 -2.87 -7.95
C LYS A 5 4.35 -3.36 -7.24
N PHE A 6 5.48 -3.18 -7.90
CA PHE A 6 6.79 -3.45 -7.32
C PHE A 6 7.71 -2.25 -7.40
N PHE A 7 8.46 -2.01 -6.33
CA PHE A 7 9.49 -0.98 -6.27
C PHE A 7 10.85 -1.63 -6.01
N ASP A 8 11.77 -1.46 -6.96
CA ASP A 8 13.14 -1.97 -6.86
C ASP A 8 14.04 -0.92 -6.20
N THR A 9 14.55 -1.24 -5.01
CA THR A 9 15.47 -0.37 -4.27
C THR A 9 16.94 -0.58 -4.66
N GLY A 10 17.23 -1.56 -5.52
CA GLY A 10 18.58 -2.05 -5.84
C GLY A 10 19.13 -3.06 -4.82
N THR A 11 18.49 -3.20 -3.66
CA THR A 11 18.86 -4.20 -2.62
C THR A 11 17.75 -5.23 -2.41
N VAL A 12 16.51 -4.74 -2.31
CA VAL A 12 15.30 -5.55 -2.20
C VAL A 12 14.24 -5.03 -3.17
N LYS A 13 13.40 -5.94 -3.65
CA LYS A 13 12.24 -5.61 -4.47
C LYS A 13 11.00 -5.66 -3.59
N LEU A 14 10.42 -4.50 -3.30
CA LEU A 14 9.27 -4.35 -2.44
C LEU A 14 7.99 -4.53 -3.25
N ASN A 15 7.07 -5.33 -2.72
CA ASN A 15 5.70 -5.41 -3.21
C ASN A 15 4.85 -4.36 -2.48
N TYR A 16 3.98 -3.68 -3.21
CA TYR A 16 3.05 -2.75 -2.59
C TYR A 16 1.79 -2.58 -3.43
N LEU A 17 0.73 -2.16 -2.74
CA LEU A 17 -0.48 -1.62 -3.35
C LEU A 17 -0.39 -0.10 -3.41
N ASP A 18 -0.88 0.46 -4.51
CA ASP A 18 -1.05 1.90 -4.74
C ASP A 18 -2.54 2.19 -5.02
N ASP A 19 -3.16 3.03 -4.20
CA ASP A 19 -4.58 3.39 -4.34
C ASP A 19 -4.88 4.81 -3.83
N GLY A 20 -5.79 5.52 -4.48
CA GLY A 20 -6.18 6.90 -4.13
C GLY A 20 -5.65 7.96 -5.10
N SER A 21 -5.93 9.23 -4.81
CA SER A 21 -5.55 10.36 -5.68
C SER A 21 -4.08 10.72 -5.52
N GLU A 22 -3.31 10.89 -6.60
CA GLU A 22 -1.90 11.34 -6.56
C GLU A 22 -1.71 12.72 -5.89
N SER A 23 -2.76 13.53 -5.81
CA SER A 23 -2.74 14.83 -5.14
C SER A 23 -3.05 14.77 -3.63
N ALA A 24 -3.45 13.61 -3.11
CA ALA A 24 -3.75 13.44 -1.69
C ALA A 24 -2.48 13.21 -0.86
N GLU A 25 -2.57 13.48 0.45
CA GLU A 25 -1.44 13.22 1.36
C GLU A 25 -1.12 11.71 1.40
N PRO A 26 0.16 11.32 1.35
CA PRO A 26 0.54 9.92 1.35
C PRO A 26 0.34 9.27 2.73
N LEU A 27 -0.20 8.05 2.73
CA LEU A 27 -0.32 7.18 3.90
C LEU A 27 0.35 5.83 3.62
N VAL A 28 1.39 5.52 4.38
CA VAL A 28 2.10 4.23 4.28
C VAL A 28 1.55 3.27 5.32
N MET A 29 1.14 2.08 4.88
CA MET A 29 0.61 1.02 5.73
C MET A 29 1.60 -0.16 5.79
N LEU A 30 1.99 -0.55 7.01
CA LEU A 30 2.98 -1.61 7.26
C LEU A 30 2.36 -2.67 8.17
N HIS A 31 2.30 -3.92 7.67
CA HIS A 31 1.73 -5.04 8.41
C HIS A 31 2.68 -5.56 9.52
N GLY A 32 2.13 -6.38 10.42
CA GLY A 32 2.93 -7.10 11.42
C GLY A 32 3.61 -8.35 10.83
N GLY A 33 4.55 -8.96 11.57
CA GLY A 33 5.28 -10.13 11.08
C GLY A 33 4.38 -11.33 10.69
N ALA A 34 4.77 -12.07 9.64
CA ALA A 34 4.05 -13.19 9.03
C ALA A 34 2.73 -12.87 8.29
N TRP A 35 2.46 -11.59 8.02
CA TRP A 35 1.31 -11.12 7.24
C TRP A 35 1.75 -10.48 5.93
N ARG A 36 0.79 -9.88 5.21
CA ARG A 36 0.96 -9.13 3.95
C ARG A 36 -0.05 -7.99 3.88
N TRP A 37 0.08 -7.08 2.91
CA TRP A 37 -0.74 -5.89 2.75
C TRP A 37 -2.25 -6.20 2.62
N GLN A 38 -2.63 -7.40 2.17
CA GLN A 38 -4.03 -7.79 1.98
C GLN A 38 -4.85 -7.79 3.28
N GLU A 39 -4.21 -7.79 4.45
CA GLU A 39 -4.88 -7.56 5.74
C GLU A 39 -5.65 -6.22 5.80
N TYR A 40 -5.27 -5.29 4.93
CA TYR A 40 -5.88 -3.96 4.86
C TYR A 40 -7.00 -3.85 3.82
N LEU A 41 -7.40 -4.92 3.15
CA LEU A 41 -8.39 -4.86 2.06
C LEU A 41 -9.71 -4.18 2.46
N CYS A 42 -10.14 -4.35 3.72
CA CYS A 42 -11.35 -3.69 4.22
C CYS A 42 -11.14 -2.21 4.58
N LEU A 43 -9.91 -1.77 4.85
CA LEU A 43 -9.58 -0.40 5.25
C LEU A 43 -9.22 0.49 4.06
N ILE A 44 -8.50 -0.06 3.07
CA ILE A 44 -8.00 0.68 1.91
C ILE A 44 -9.11 1.49 1.22
N PRO A 45 -10.30 0.93 0.87
CA PRO A 45 -11.33 1.70 0.16
C PRO A 45 -11.89 2.90 0.94
N ILE A 46 -11.75 2.91 2.27
CA ILE A 46 -12.19 4.00 3.14
C ILE A 46 -11.06 5.03 3.29
N LEU A 47 -9.84 4.57 3.50
CA LEU A 47 -8.67 5.43 3.68
C LEU A 47 -8.30 6.17 2.37
N SER A 48 -8.39 5.50 1.22
CA SER A 48 -8.09 6.08 -0.09
C SER A 48 -9.04 7.21 -0.50
N GLN A 49 -10.15 7.41 0.21
CA GLN A 49 -11.04 8.56 -0.01
C GLN A 49 -10.41 9.88 0.46
N ARG A 50 -9.42 9.81 1.37
CA ARG A 50 -8.75 10.99 1.93
C ARG A 50 -7.25 11.00 1.68
N TRP A 51 -6.61 9.84 1.68
CA TRP A 51 -5.16 9.70 1.53
C TRP A 51 -4.79 8.99 0.23
N HIS A 52 -3.56 9.19 -0.23
CA HIS A 52 -2.96 8.32 -1.22
C HIS A 52 -2.29 7.15 -0.48
N VAL A 53 -2.85 5.96 -0.59
CA VAL A 53 -2.47 4.80 0.20
C VAL A 53 -1.38 4.00 -0.51
N TYR A 54 -0.29 3.74 0.23
CA TYR A 54 0.72 2.75 -0.11
C TYR A 54 0.71 1.63 0.93
N ALA A 55 0.21 0.45 0.59
CA ALA A 55 0.20 -0.70 1.49
C ALA A 55 1.28 -1.70 1.08
N MET A 56 2.27 -1.94 1.94
CA MET A 56 3.52 -2.62 1.56
C MET A 56 3.62 -4.01 2.17
N ASP A 57 4.30 -4.93 1.47
CA ASP A 57 4.84 -6.15 2.08
C ASP A 57 6.27 -5.91 2.58
N LEU A 58 6.55 -6.35 3.80
CA LEU A 58 7.85 -6.22 4.50
C LEU A 58 8.83 -7.38 4.21
#